data_AF-A0A7C4U7T3-F1
#
_entry.id   AF-A0A7C4U7T3-F1
#
_cell.length_a   1.000
_cell.length_b   1.000
_cell.length_c   1.000
_cell.angle_alpha   90.00
_cell.angle_beta   90.00
_cell.angle_gamma   90.00
#
_symmetry.space_group_name_H-M   'P 1'
#
loop_
_entity.id
_entity.type
_entity.pdbx_description
1 polymer ?
#
loop_
_entity_poly.entity_id
_entity_poly.type
_entity_poly.pdbx_seq_one_letter_code
_entity_poly.pdbx_strand_id
1 'polypeptide(L)'
;MPALAETDELQTIQFDFFGKKIEISADASFNIAFPAELSSATVNQFAEKLFQSRHQSVTETLLRYKKELQLEDWLYYQLVRKTAQQVSPKADNYYRYTLYKWFLLVKSGYEATLKTGKDKLLFYVQCDENIYNIPAYQLNGKQYICLNYHDYGNHIDFNSEAFTLVNLPASAITASFSYKISRLPEFNPADYQEKELQFSYNHQEYNFKVKLNPQIKTIFANYPVVDYASYFNIPLSHETYSSLIPLLKKNIKGMSVKYGVDYLMRFTRYAFLFKQDNQQFGREKRLSPEQTLLFEQSDCDDRAALFFYLVKEIYNLPMIVLSYPEHVTVAVKFDKPVGKPIIYNGEKYSVCEPTPQKEDLALGQLLPSLTKLNYEVVYAYHPSGQ
;
A
#
# COMPACT_ATOMS: atom_id res chain seq x y z
N MET A 1 53.37 18.83 -1.57
CA MET A 1 52.56 17.60 -1.73
C MET A 1 51.62 17.84 -2.88
N PRO A 2 51.61 17.03 -3.94
CA PRO A 2 50.66 17.23 -5.03
C PRO A 2 49.27 16.81 -4.54
N ALA A 3 48.27 17.64 -4.85
CA ALA A 3 46.87 17.27 -4.70
C ALA A 3 46.62 16.02 -5.56
N LEU A 4 46.14 14.95 -4.94
CA LEU A 4 45.59 13.81 -5.67
C LEU A 4 44.44 14.32 -6.51
N ALA A 5 44.52 14.15 -7.83
CA ALA A 5 43.40 14.36 -8.71
C ALA A 5 42.31 13.35 -8.32
N GLU A 6 41.23 13.80 -7.70
CA GLU A 6 40.00 13.01 -7.59
C GLU A 6 39.47 12.83 -9.01
N THR A 7 39.56 11.62 -9.54
CA THR A 7 38.96 11.26 -10.82
C THR A 7 37.44 11.32 -10.70
N ASP A 8 36.77 12.05 -11.60
CA ASP A 8 35.30 12.08 -11.81
C ASP A 8 34.80 10.73 -12.34
N GLU A 9 35.02 9.65 -11.60
CA GLU A 9 34.59 8.32 -12.02
C GLU A 9 33.11 8.15 -11.65
N LEU A 10 32.26 8.23 -12.67
CA LEU A 10 30.81 7.99 -12.55
C LEU A 10 30.53 6.50 -12.73
N GLN A 11 29.87 5.91 -11.74
CA GLN A 11 29.30 4.57 -11.81
C GLN A 11 27.86 4.65 -12.29
N THR A 12 27.55 3.90 -13.34
CA THR A 12 26.17 3.76 -13.83
C THR A 12 25.44 2.64 -13.10
N ILE A 13 24.33 2.98 -12.45
CA ILE A 13 23.39 2.06 -11.80
C ILE A 13 22.20 1.88 -12.74
N GLN A 14 21.87 0.63 -13.06
CA GLN A 14 20.73 0.29 -13.91
C GLN A 14 19.89 -0.83 -13.31
N PHE A 15 18.58 -0.68 -13.38
CA PHE A 15 17.64 -1.73 -12.98
C PHE A 15 16.26 -1.51 -13.62
N ASP A 16 15.47 -2.58 -13.68
CA ASP A 16 14.05 -2.47 -14.05
C ASP A 16 13.20 -1.97 -12.87
N PHE A 17 12.33 -1.02 -13.16
CA PHE A 17 11.31 -0.53 -12.24
C PHE A 17 9.96 -0.44 -12.95
N PHE A 18 9.07 -1.39 -12.66
CA PHE A 18 7.75 -1.51 -13.27
C PHE A 18 7.80 -1.61 -14.81
N GLY A 19 8.81 -2.30 -15.36
CA GLY A 19 8.98 -2.42 -16.80
C GLY A 19 9.70 -1.23 -17.46
N LYS A 20 10.14 -0.25 -16.68
CA LYS A 20 10.96 0.87 -17.15
C LYS A 20 12.40 0.65 -16.73
N LYS A 21 13.33 0.81 -17.68
CA LYS A 21 14.76 0.85 -17.38
C LYS A 21 15.07 2.16 -16.67
N ILE A 22 15.48 2.06 -15.40
CA ILE A 22 16.01 3.17 -14.62
C ILE A 22 17.51 3.20 -14.82
N GLU A 23 18.04 4.40 -15.07
CA GLU A 23 19.47 4.64 -15.19
C GLU A 23 19.86 5.83 -14.32
N ILE A 24 20.85 5.63 -13.46
CA ILE A 24 21.32 6.63 -12.50
C ILE A 24 22.84 6.66 -12.56
N SER A 25 23.42 7.83 -12.77
CA SER A 25 24.86 8.05 -12.64
C SER A 25 25.18 8.46 -11.21
N ALA A 26 26.01 7.68 -10.52
CA ALA A 26 26.48 7.96 -9.17
C ALA A 26 27.99 8.24 -9.20
N ASP A 27 28.41 9.34 -8.59
CA ASP A 27 29.82 9.65 -8.42
C ASP A 27 30.48 8.68 -7.41
N ALA A 28 31.76 8.36 -7.60
CA ALA A 28 32.51 7.47 -6.71
C ALA A 28 32.50 7.94 -5.24
N SER A 29 32.42 9.26 -4.97
CA SER A 29 32.28 9.81 -3.61
C SER A 29 30.97 9.42 -2.93
N PHE A 30 29.95 8.99 -3.69
CA PHE A 30 28.71 8.45 -3.17
C PHE A 30 28.88 7.03 -2.61
N ASN A 31 29.96 6.32 -2.93
CA ASN A 31 30.27 4.98 -2.44
C ASN A 31 31.04 5.03 -1.11
N ILE A 32 30.31 5.23 0.00
CA ILE A 32 30.91 5.40 1.32
C ILE A 32 30.84 4.08 2.08
N ALA A 33 31.97 3.65 2.67
CA ALA A 33 32.00 2.48 3.55
C ALA A 33 31.33 2.78 4.90
N PHE A 34 30.60 1.80 5.44
CA PHE A 34 30.06 1.83 6.80
C PHE A 34 30.74 0.73 7.64
N PRO A 35 31.26 1.03 8.84
CA PRO A 35 31.85 0.01 9.70
C PRO A 35 30.80 -1.03 10.14
N ALA A 36 31.23 -2.23 10.52
CA ALA A 36 30.28 -3.27 10.95
C ALA A 36 29.55 -2.92 12.26
N GLU A 37 30.15 -2.10 13.12
CA GLU A 37 29.62 -1.74 14.42
C GLU A 37 28.61 -0.57 14.33
N LEU A 38 27.39 -0.82 14.80
CA LEU A 38 26.34 0.18 14.87
C LEU A 38 26.44 1.01 16.15
N SER A 39 26.59 2.33 16.02
CA SER A 39 26.43 3.29 17.10
C SER A 39 25.92 4.62 16.55
N SER A 40 25.40 5.50 17.42
CA SER A 40 25.04 6.86 16.99
C SER A 40 26.23 7.62 16.41
N ALA A 41 27.45 7.37 16.89
CA ALA A 41 28.66 7.98 16.37
C ALA A 41 28.99 7.51 14.94
N THR A 42 28.93 6.20 14.68
CA THR A 42 29.19 5.65 13.33
C THR A 42 28.12 6.07 12.34
N VAL A 43 26.85 6.15 12.76
CA VAL A 43 25.75 6.69 11.94
C VAL A 43 25.98 8.17 11.59
N ASN A 44 26.35 9.01 12.56
CA ASN A 44 26.61 10.43 12.31
C ASN A 44 27.79 10.65 11.35
N GLN A 45 28.91 9.96 11.57
CA GLN A 45 30.07 10.04 10.67
C GLN A 45 29.73 9.62 9.24
N PHE A 46 28.91 8.58 9.08
CA PHE A 46 28.46 8.13 7.76
C PHE A 46 27.54 9.16 7.10
N ALA A 47 26.58 9.70 7.86
CA ALA A 47 25.68 10.74 7.38
C ALA A 47 26.47 11.96 6.90
N GLU A 48 27.40 12.48 7.71
CA GLU A 48 28.25 13.63 7.34
C GLU A 48 28.96 13.42 6.00
N LYS A 49 29.58 12.25 5.80
CA LYS A 49 30.20 11.88 4.53
C LYS A 49 29.20 11.85 3.38
N LEU A 50 28.01 11.29 3.58
CA LEU A 50 26.96 11.29 2.55
C LEU A 50 26.51 12.70 2.19
N PHE A 51 26.33 13.59 3.17
CA PHE A 51 25.95 14.97 2.91
C PHE A 51 27.03 15.75 2.15
N GLN A 52 28.31 15.39 2.34
CA GLN A 52 29.46 15.98 1.64
C GLN A 52 29.74 15.33 0.27
N SER A 53 29.21 14.15 -0.01
CA SER A 53 29.41 13.46 -1.30
C SER A 53 28.74 14.20 -2.47
N ARG A 54 29.17 13.90 -3.70
CA ARG A 54 28.54 14.39 -4.95
C ARG A 54 27.28 13.58 -5.29
N HIS A 55 26.28 13.65 -4.41
CA HIS A 55 25.03 12.86 -4.49
C HIS A 55 23.94 13.45 -5.41
N GLN A 56 24.13 14.67 -5.90
CA GLN A 56 23.10 15.44 -6.60
C GLN A 56 22.58 14.71 -7.84
N SER A 57 23.47 14.10 -8.63
CA SER A 57 23.11 13.32 -9.82
C SER A 57 22.13 12.18 -9.49
N VAL A 58 22.32 11.51 -8.36
CA VAL A 58 21.44 10.44 -7.88
C VAL A 58 20.10 11.01 -7.45
N THR A 59 20.10 12.03 -6.59
CA THR A 59 18.88 12.58 -6.00
C THR A 59 18.00 13.30 -7.02
N GLU A 60 18.60 14.07 -7.93
CA GLU A 60 17.87 14.75 -9.00
C GLU A 60 17.28 13.75 -10.00
N THR A 61 18.01 12.69 -10.32
CA THR A 61 17.51 11.60 -11.18
C THR A 61 16.32 10.89 -10.54
N LEU A 62 16.37 10.58 -9.24
CA LEU A 62 15.25 9.98 -8.53
C LEU A 62 14.02 10.89 -8.51
N LEU A 63 14.19 12.19 -8.25
CA LEU A 63 13.09 13.15 -8.27
C LEU A 63 12.51 13.34 -9.68
N ARG A 64 13.35 13.29 -10.71
CA ARG A 64 12.92 13.27 -12.11
C ARG A 64 12.04 12.05 -12.39
N TYR A 65 12.49 10.84 -12.02
CA TYR A 65 11.67 9.62 -12.19
C TYR A 65 10.40 9.64 -11.33
N LYS A 66 10.44 10.20 -10.11
CA LYS A 66 9.24 10.41 -9.29
C LYS A 66 8.19 11.21 -10.07
N LYS A 67 8.61 12.30 -10.72
CA LYS A 67 7.73 13.17 -11.52
C LYS A 67 7.26 12.50 -12.81
N GLU A 68 8.18 11.94 -13.60
CA GLU A 68 7.89 11.31 -14.89
C GLU A 68 6.93 10.12 -14.75
N LEU A 69 7.15 9.28 -13.72
CA LEU A 69 6.33 8.11 -13.45
C LEU A 69 5.14 8.41 -12.51
N GLN A 70 5.01 9.68 -12.07
CA GLN A 70 3.95 10.15 -11.18
C GLN A 70 3.82 9.29 -9.91
N LEU A 71 4.95 8.97 -9.29
CA LEU A 71 5.02 8.10 -8.12
C LEU A 71 4.57 8.85 -6.86
N GLU A 72 3.50 8.36 -6.25
CA GLU A 72 3.13 8.69 -4.87
C GLU A 72 4.16 8.13 -3.90
N ASP A 73 4.20 8.65 -2.67
CA ASP A 73 5.38 8.52 -1.80
C ASP A 73 5.73 7.07 -1.46
N TRP A 74 4.73 6.19 -1.28
CA TRP A 74 4.97 4.75 -1.12
C TRP A 74 5.65 4.12 -2.35
N LEU A 75 5.17 4.42 -3.56
CA LEU A 75 5.76 3.94 -4.81
C LEU A 75 7.15 4.54 -5.05
N TYR A 76 7.33 5.81 -4.68
CA TYR A 76 8.63 6.47 -4.73
C TYR A 76 9.62 5.83 -3.74
N TYR A 77 9.18 5.48 -2.54
CA TYR A 77 10.01 4.74 -1.60
C TYR A 77 10.42 3.37 -2.15
N GLN A 78 9.59 2.72 -2.96
CA GLN A 78 10.00 1.50 -3.66
C GLN A 78 11.13 1.74 -4.67
N LEU A 79 11.14 2.88 -5.36
CA LEU A 79 12.26 3.29 -6.22
C LEU A 79 13.53 3.52 -5.38
N VAL A 80 13.41 4.28 -4.27
CA VAL A 80 14.51 4.52 -3.33
C VAL A 80 15.10 3.22 -2.80
N ARG A 81 14.25 2.25 -2.41
CA ARG A 81 14.68 0.92 -1.95
C ARG A 81 15.47 0.17 -3.02
N LYS A 82 15.03 0.19 -4.28
CA LYS A 82 15.75 -0.46 -5.38
C LYS A 82 17.09 0.22 -5.65
N THR A 83 17.15 1.55 -5.64
CA THR A 83 18.41 2.29 -5.80
C THR A 83 19.39 1.99 -4.66
N ALA A 84 18.93 2.04 -3.40
CA ALA A 84 19.77 1.70 -2.26
C ALA A 84 20.30 0.25 -2.35
N GLN A 85 19.48 -0.69 -2.87
CA GLN A 85 19.90 -2.08 -3.08
C GLN A 85 21.02 -2.21 -4.11
N GLN A 86 21.07 -1.35 -5.13
CA GLN A 86 22.15 -1.35 -6.12
C GLN A 86 23.43 -0.69 -5.60
N VAL A 87 23.30 0.37 -4.79
CA VAL A 87 24.47 1.09 -4.23
C VAL A 87 25.10 0.34 -3.07
N SER A 88 24.26 -0.23 -2.20
CA SER A 88 24.67 -0.94 -1.01
C SER A 88 23.71 -2.11 -0.79
N PRO A 89 23.99 -3.28 -1.39
CA PRO A 89 23.14 -4.45 -1.24
C PRO A 89 22.86 -4.77 0.23
N LYS A 90 21.59 -5.01 0.56
CA LYS A 90 21.16 -5.31 1.94
C LYS A 90 21.93 -6.48 2.56
N ALA A 91 22.26 -7.50 1.74
CA ALA A 91 22.97 -8.69 2.17
C ALA A 91 24.44 -8.43 2.54
N ASP A 92 25.07 -7.42 1.93
CA ASP A 92 26.47 -7.10 2.16
C ASP A 92 26.63 -6.22 3.40
N ASN A 93 25.76 -5.21 3.55
CA ASN A 93 25.76 -4.33 4.70
C ASN A 93 24.36 -3.73 4.94
N TYR A 94 23.64 -4.32 5.90
CA TYR A 94 22.27 -3.92 6.25
C TYR A 94 22.16 -2.46 6.74
N TYR A 95 23.09 -2.02 7.58
CA TYR A 95 23.06 -0.66 8.13
C TYR A 95 23.29 0.37 7.02
N ARG A 96 24.31 0.15 6.20
CA ARG A 96 24.62 1.00 5.04
C ARG A 96 23.43 1.09 4.08
N TYR A 97 22.80 -0.04 3.74
CA TYR A 97 21.57 -0.09 2.94
C TYR A 97 20.46 0.79 3.54
N THR A 98 20.23 0.68 4.85
CA THR A 98 19.19 1.44 5.56
C THR A 98 19.52 2.93 5.61
N LEU A 99 20.78 3.30 5.80
CA LEU A 99 21.23 4.70 5.80
C LEU A 99 21.10 5.36 4.42
N TYR A 100 21.36 4.65 3.33
CA TYR A 100 21.08 5.19 1.99
C TYR A 100 19.58 5.42 1.77
N LYS A 101 18.70 4.50 2.20
CA LYS A 101 17.25 4.73 2.10
C LYS A 101 16.82 6.00 2.84
N TRP A 102 17.30 6.16 4.08
CA TRP A 102 17.06 7.35 4.89
C TRP A 102 17.57 8.61 4.18
N PHE A 103 18.83 8.62 3.77
CA PHE A 103 19.46 9.77 3.14
C PHE A 103 18.74 10.19 1.85
N LEU A 104 18.39 9.24 0.99
CA LEU A 104 17.71 9.52 -0.27
C LEU A 104 16.32 10.11 -0.03
N LEU A 105 15.57 9.64 0.99
CA LEU A 105 14.30 10.27 1.35
C LEU A 105 14.51 11.68 1.93
N VAL A 106 15.48 11.89 2.82
CA VAL A 106 15.80 13.21 3.36
C VAL A 106 16.16 14.19 2.23
N LYS A 107 17.01 13.78 1.29
CA LYS A 107 17.39 14.59 0.12
C LYS A 107 16.28 14.80 -0.89
N SER A 108 15.21 14.01 -0.79
CA SER A 108 13.99 14.18 -1.58
C SER A 108 12.96 15.09 -0.91
N GLY A 109 13.29 15.64 0.27
CA GLY A 109 12.46 16.61 0.99
C GLY A 109 11.56 16.04 2.08
N TYR A 110 11.67 14.73 2.38
CA TYR A 110 10.89 14.11 3.44
C TYR A 110 11.55 14.28 4.80
N GLU A 111 10.72 14.48 5.82
CA GLU A 111 11.19 14.47 7.19
C GLU A 111 11.35 13.01 7.69
N ALA A 112 12.59 12.61 8.00
CA ALA A 112 12.89 11.24 8.35
C ALA A 112 13.98 11.13 9.43
N THR A 113 13.82 10.19 10.35
CA THR A 113 14.65 10.05 11.54
C THR A 113 15.17 8.64 11.71
N LEU A 114 16.25 8.50 12.47
CA LEU A 114 16.89 7.22 12.78
C LEU A 114 16.94 7.02 14.29
N LYS A 115 16.68 5.81 14.75
CA LYS A 115 16.98 5.38 16.12
C LYS A 115 17.92 4.19 16.13
N THR A 116 18.84 4.14 17.09
CA THR A 116 19.76 3.03 17.31
C THR A 116 19.51 2.40 18.67
N GLY A 117 19.60 1.07 18.75
CA GLY A 117 19.46 0.33 20.00
C GLY A 117 20.03 -1.07 19.84
N LYS A 118 20.91 -1.50 20.75
CA LYS A 118 21.71 -2.74 20.60
C LYS A 118 22.37 -2.78 19.20
N ASP A 119 21.99 -3.75 18.39
CA ASP A 119 22.41 -4.04 17.02
C ASP A 119 21.34 -3.69 15.98
N LYS A 120 20.38 -2.82 16.33
CA LYS A 120 19.24 -2.47 15.48
C LYS A 120 19.25 -0.98 15.13
N LEU A 121 19.11 -0.71 13.83
CA LEU A 121 18.88 0.60 13.26
C LEU A 121 17.43 0.69 12.78
N LEU A 122 16.64 1.57 13.40
CA LEU A 122 15.24 1.82 13.04
C LEU A 122 15.14 3.11 12.23
N PHE A 123 14.41 3.02 11.11
CA PHE A 123 14.24 4.10 10.15
C PHE A 123 12.79 4.53 10.12
N TYR A 124 12.54 5.80 10.45
CA TYR A 124 11.21 6.37 10.51
C TYR A 124 11.03 7.52 9.52
N VAL A 125 9.80 7.69 9.04
CA VAL A 125 9.38 8.85 8.25
C VAL A 125 8.21 9.53 8.92
N GLN A 126 8.16 10.87 8.87
CA GLN A 126 7.05 11.63 9.40
C GLN A 126 5.80 11.41 8.53
N CYS A 127 4.65 11.17 9.16
CA CYS A 127 3.38 10.92 8.49
C CYS A 127 2.25 11.58 9.27
N ASP A 128 1.26 12.13 8.56
CA ASP A 128 0.05 12.74 9.13
C ASP A 128 -1.16 11.79 9.06
N GLU A 129 -1.00 10.59 8.50
CA GLU A 129 -2.06 9.59 8.30
C GLU A 129 -2.09 8.59 9.45
N ASN A 130 -3.26 8.02 9.73
CA ASN A 130 -3.36 6.96 10.73
C ASN A 130 -2.80 5.65 10.20
N ILE A 131 -1.85 5.08 10.95
CA ILE A 131 -1.17 3.82 10.65
C ILE A 131 -1.26 2.91 11.89
N TYR A 132 -1.75 1.68 11.71
CA TYR A 132 -2.20 0.86 12.85
C TYR A 132 -1.26 -0.29 13.24
N ASN A 133 -0.63 -0.96 12.27
CA ASN A 133 0.04 -2.25 12.50
C ASN A 133 1.57 -2.21 12.43
N ILE A 134 2.18 -1.01 12.43
CA ILE A 134 3.63 -0.84 12.48
C ILE A 134 4.04 0.20 13.53
N PRO A 135 5.23 0.07 14.14
CA PRO A 135 5.67 0.95 15.22
C PRO A 135 5.72 2.41 14.78
N ALA A 136 5.30 3.28 15.69
CA ALA A 136 5.38 4.73 15.54
C ALA A 136 5.86 5.38 16.84
N TYR A 137 6.34 6.61 16.74
CA TYR A 137 6.56 7.44 17.92
C TYR A 137 6.16 8.89 17.65
N GLN A 138 5.93 9.66 18.72
CA GLN A 138 5.61 11.08 18.66
C GLN A 138 6.84 11.92 19.02
N LEU A 139 7.06 12.98 18.26
CA LEU A 139 8.09 13.98 18.55
C LEU A 139 7.59 15.35 18.09
N ASN A 140 7.58 16.32 19.00
CA ASN A 140 7.12 17.70 18.73
C ASN A 140 5.73 17.78 18.09
N GLY A 141 4.79 16.92 18.52
CA GLY A 141 3.42 16.86 17.99
C GLY A 141 3.29 16.21 16.61
N LYS A 142 4.36 15.64 16.06
CA LYS A 142 4.37 14.91 14.78
C LYS A 142 4.58 13.42 15.02
N GLN A 143 3.89 12.61 14.24
CA GLN A 143 4.05 11.15 14.23
C GLN A 143 5.12 10.71 13.23
N TYR A 144 5.94 9.74 13.64
CA TYR A 144 6.97 9.12 12.81
C TYR A 144 6.76 7.60 12.76
N ILE A 145 6.65 7.06 11.55
CA ILE A 145 6.26 5.68 11.26
C ILE A 145 7.48 4.85 10.84
N CYS A 146 7.68 3.66 11.42
CA CYS A 146 8.85 2.83 11.20
C CYS A 146 8.79 2.07 9.86
N LEU A 147 9.58 2.50 8.87
CA LEU A 147 9.59 1.93 7.52
C LEU A 147 10.29 0.57 7.42
N ASN A 148 11.17 0.22 8.34
CA ASN A 148 11.99 -1.00 8.28
C ASN A 148 11.70 -2.00 9.41
N TYR A 149 10.57 -1.90 10.11
CA TYR A 149 10.21 -2.85 11.17
C TYR A 149 10.18 -4.30 10.68
N HIS A 150 9.67 -4.51 9.46
CA HIS A 150 9.63 -5.80 8.79
C HIS A 150 11.00 -6.43 8.52
N ASP A 151 12.07 -5.64 8.48
CA ASP A 151 13.42 -6.16 8.30
C ASP A 151 13.90 -6.98 9.51
N TYR A 152 13.25 -6.81 10.68
CA TYR A 152 13.49 -7.55 11.92
C TYR A 152 12.38 -8.57 12.22
N GLY A 153 11.71 -9.08 11.18
CA GLY A 153 10.66 -10.10 11.31
C GLY A 153 9.38 -9.61 12.00
N ASN A 154 9.22 -8.30 12.22
CA ASN A 154 8.14 -7.75 13.04
C ASN A 154 8.16 -8.26 14.50
N HIS A 155 9.36 -8.46 15.07
CA HIS A 155 9.54 -9.07 16.39
C HIS A 155 10.44 -8.25 17.33
N ILE A 156 10.31 -6.92 17.30
CA ILE A 156 11.00 -6.06 18.27
C ILE A 156 10.10 -5.85 19.49
N ASP A 157 10.60 -6.19 20.67
CA ASP A 157 9.95 -5.86 21.93
C ASP A 157 10.39 -4.47 22.40
N PHE A 158 9.58 -3.47 22.07
CA PHE A 158 9.83 -2.08 22.46
C PHE A 158 9.71 -1.82 23.98
N ASN A 159 9.26 -2.78 24.78
CA ASN A 159 9.26 -2.66 26.25
C ASN A 159 10.59 -3.07 26.87
N SER A 160 11.31 -4.01 26.25
CA SER A 160 12.61 -4.51 26.75
C SER A 160 13.82 -3.98 25.97
N GLU A 161 13.61 -3.46 24.76
CA GLU A 161 14.65 -2.87 23.94
C GLU A 161 14.59 -1.33 23.94
N ALA A 162 15.66 -0.69 24.42
CA ALA A 162 15.78 0.76 24.39
C ALA A 162 16.39 1.25 23.08
N PHE A 163 15.77 2.28 22.49
CA PHE A 163 16.22 2.93 21.26
C PHE A 163 16.45 4.42 21.48
N THR A 164 17.59 4.92 21.04
CA THR A 164 17.99 6.32 21.15
C THR A 164 17.89 7.01 19.79
N LEU A 165 17.29 8.21 19.76
CA LEU A 165 17.24 9.04 18.56
C LEU A 165 18.66 9.49 18.18
N VAL A 166 19.04 9.30 16.91
CA VAL A 166 20.31 9.80 16.40
C VAL A 166 20.16 11.28 16.04
N ASN A 167 21.02 12.12 16.61
CA ASN A 167 21.01 13.56 16.34
C ASN A 167 21.69 13.86 15.00
N LEU A 168 20.90 13.91 13.93
CA LEU A 168 21.34 14.14 12.55
C LEU A 168 21.00 15.58 12.12
N PRO A 169 21.74 16.16 11.14
CA PRO A 169 21.44 17.48 10.63
C PRO A 169 19.98 17.62 10.17
N ALA A 170 19.29 18.65 10.65
CA ALA A 170 17.91 18.90 10.26
C ALA A 170 17.84 19.28 8.76
N SER A 171 16.89 18.69 8.04
CA SER A 171 16.56 19.12 6.68
C SER A 171 15.74 20.41 6.73
N ALA A 172 16.06 21.36 5.85
CA ALA A 172 15.30 22.61 5.72
C ALA A 172 13.89 22.41 5.12
N ILE A 173 13.65 21.25 4.48
CA ILE A 173 12.36 20.90 3.86
C ILE A 173 11.78 19.71 4.63
N THR A 174 10.52 19.85 5.07
CA THR A 174 9.84 18.93 5.98
C THR A 174 8.48 18.48 5.43
N ALA A 175 8.47 17.85 4.25
CA ALA A 175 7.23 17.25 3.74
C ALA A 175 6.88 15.99 4.54
N SER A 176 5.59 15.82 4.84
CA SER A 176 5.06 14.57 5.38
C SER A 176 4.98 13.51 4.29
N PHE A 177 5.17 12.25 4.69
CA PHE A 177 5.05 11.09 3.80
C PHE A 177 3.62 10.59 3.79
N SER A 178 3.06 10.38 2.60
CA SER A 178 1.73 9.81 2.42
C SER A 178 1.79 8.33 2.04
N TYR A 179 1.00 7.49 2.73
CA TYR A 179 0.79 6.11 2.31
C TYR A 179 -0.34 5.98 1.29
N LYS A 180 -1.06 7.06 0.95
CA LYS A 180 -2.13 7.00 -0.06
C LYS A 180 -1.59 6.56 -1.42
N ILE A 181 -2.36 5.68 -2.06
CA ILE A 181 -2.13 5.24 -3.43
C ILE A 181 -3.41 5.48 -4.22
N SER A 182 -3.49 6.65 -4.84
CA SER A 182 -4.58 7.01 -5.76
C SER A 182 -4.30 6.57 -7.19
N ARG A 183 -3.05 6.19 -7.50
CA ARG A 183 -2.64 5.70 -8.81
C ARG A 183 -1.59 4.61 -8.72
N LEU A 184 -1.77 3.54 -9.49
CA LEU A 184 -0.73 2.54 -9.72
C LEU A 184 0.14 2.89 -10.94
N PRO A 185 1.43 2.51 -10.93
CA PRO A 185 2.31 2.76 -12.06
C PRO A 185 1.88 1.96 -13.29
N GLU A 186 2.30 2.41 -14.46
CA GLU A 186 2.18 1.62 -15.69
C GLU A 186 3.24 0.52 -15.69
N PHE A 187 2.78 -0.74 -15.70
CA PHE A 187 3.64 -1.92 -15.77
C PHE A 187 3.88 -2.34 -17.23
N ASN A 188 4.92 -3.15 -17.48
CA ASN A 188 5.10 -3.79 -18.78
C ASN A 188 3.95 -4.79 -19.04
N PRO A 189 3.22 -4.69 -20.18
CA PRO A 189 2.15 -5.64 -20.51
C PRO A 189 2.57 -7.11 -20.51
N ALA A 190 3.85 -7.41 -20.77
CA ALA A 190 4.38 -8.77 -20.74
C ALA A 190 4.50 -9.37 -19.33
N ASP A 191 4.45 -8.54 -18.28
CA ASP A 191 4.56 -8.98 -16.89
C ASP A 191 3.21 -9.45 -16.31
N TYR A 192 2.11 -9.28 -17.05
CA TYR A 192 0.80 -9.71 -16.63
C TYR A 192 0.56 -11.19 -16.91
N GLN A 193 -0.09 -11.85 -15.96
CA GLN A 193 -0.49 -13.24 -16.06
C GLN A 193 -2.01 -13.31 -16.14
N GLU A 194 -2.53 -14.20 -16.98
CA GLU A 194 -3.97 -14.49 -17.00
C GLU A 194 -4.34 -15.37 -15.81
N LYS A 195 -5.39 -14.97 -15.09
CA LYS A 195 -6.04 -15.76 -14.05
C LYS A 195 -7.49 -16.01 -14.46
N GLU A 196 -7.91 -17.25 -14.38
CA GLU A 196 -9.29 -17.64 -14.56
C GLU A 196 -10.06 -17.44 -13.24
N LEU A 197 -11.17 -16.71 -13.30
CA LEU A 197 -12.10 -16.55 -12.18
C LEU A 197 -13.47 -17.06 -12.63
N GLN A 198 -14.16 -17.75 -11.73
CA GLN A 198 -15.47 -18.32 -12.02
C GLN A 198 -16.43 -18.11 -10.87
N PHE A 199 -17.70 -17.86 -11.17
CA PHE A 199 -18.77 -17.90 -10.18
C PHE A 199 -20.11 -18.16 -10.85
N SER A 200 -21.10 -18.58 -10.04
CA SER A 200 -22.47 -18.78 -10.49
C SER A 200 -23.39 -17.66 -10.02
N TYR A 201 -24.27 -17.21 -10.90
CA TYR A 201 -25.32 -16.23 -10.58
C TYR A 201 -26.61 -16.63 -11.29
N ASN A 202 -27.71 -16.81 -10.55
CA ASN A 202 -29.02 -17.25 -11.06
C ASN A 202 -28.93 -18.49 -11.98
N HIS A 203 -28.22 -19.54 -11.54
CA HIS A 203 -27.99 -20.79 -12.29
C HIS A 203 -27.19 -20.64 -13.59
N GLN A 204 -26.60 -19.47 -13.85
CA GLN A 204 -25.67 -19.27 -14.95
C GLN A 204 -24.24 -19.21 -14.42
N GLU A 205 -23.35 -19.97 -15.04
CA GLU A 205 -21.90 -19.91 -14.79
C GLU A 205 -21.27 -18.75 -15.58
N TYR A 206 -20.41 -18.00 -14.91
CA TYR A 206 -19.64 -16.91 -15.49
C TYR A 206 -18.16 -17.20 -15.33
N ASN A 207 -17.43 -17.12 -16.44
CA ASN A 207 -15.99 -17.32 -16.50
C ASN A 207 -15.30 -16.03 -16.97
N PHE A 208 -14.23 -15.65 -16.28
CA PHE A 208 -13.47 -14.45 -16.54
C PHE A 208 -12.01 -14.83 -16.74
N LYS A 209 -11.39 -14.26 -17.78
CA LYS A 209 -9.94 -14.27 -17.94
C LYS A 209 -9.43 -12.87 -17.61
N VAL A 210 -8.81 -12.72 -16.46
CA VAL A 210 -8.34 -11.43 -15.94
C VAL A 210 -6.83 -11.39 -15.99
N LYS A 211 -6.27 -10.32 -16.52
CA LYS A 211 -4.84 -10.07 -16.47
C LYS A 211 -4.47 -9.48 -15.11
N LEU A 212 -3.49 -10.04 -14.42
CA LEU A 212 -3.03 -9.58 -13.11
C LEU A 212 -1.51 -9.46 -13.09
N ASN A 213 -0.98 -8.45 -12.39
CA ASN A 213 0.47 -8.26 -12.30
C ASN A 213 1.02 -8.74 -10.94
N PRO A 214 1.88 -9.79 -10.90
CA PRO A 214 2.48 -10.26 -9.65
C PRO A 214 3.30 -9.19 -8.89
N GLN A 215 3.80 -8.15 -9.57
CA GLN A 215 4.55 -7.07 -8.93
C GLN A 215 3.73 -6.30 -7.88
N ILE A 216 2.39 -6.31 -8.00
CA ILE A 216 1.51 -5.75 -6.97
C ILE A 216 1.73 -6.42 -5.61
N LYS A 217 1.95 -7.74 -5.57
CA LYS A 217 2.28 -8.43 -4.30
C LYS A 217 3.56 -7.88 -3.67
N THR A 218 4.54 -7.53 -4.49
CA THR A 218 5.83 -6.97 -4.05
C THR A 218 5.70 -5.53 -3.59
N ILE A 219 4.94 -4.68 -4.31
CA ILE A 219 4.69 -3.29 -3.93
C ILE A 219 4.05 -3.20 -2.55
N PHE A 220 3.08 -4.08 -2.29
CA PHE A 220 2.30 -4.06 -1.05
C PHE A 220 2.80 -5.05 0.00
N ALA A 221 3.97 -5.66 -0.18
CA ALA A 221 4.49 -6.67 0.74
C ALA A 221 4.63 -6.15 2.18
N ASN A 222 5.10 -4.91 2.31
CA ASN A 222 5.34 -4.22 3.58
C ASN A 222 4.50 -2.95 3.75
N TYR A 223 3.46 -2.80 2.94
CA TYR A 223 2.50 -1.69 3.09
C TYR A 223 1.71 -1.90 4.39
N PRO A 224 1.57 -0.87 5.24
CA PRO A 224 0.90 -1.03 6.53
C PRO A 224 -0.63 -1.02 6.39
N VAL A 225 -1.30 -1.32 7.50
CA VAL A 225 -2.73 -1.06 7.64
C VAL A 225 -2.93 0.45 7.79
N VAL A 226 -3.69 1.02 6.86
CA VAL A 226 -4.08 2.43 6.78
C VAL A 226 -5.60 2.54 6.95
N ASP A 227 -6.10 3.77 7.07
CA ASP A 227 -7.54 4.03 7.12
C ASP A 227 -8.31 3.40 5.95
N TYR A 228 -9.55 2.97 6.21
CA TYR A 228 -10.44 2.39 5.20
C TYR A 228 -10.59 3.28 3.97
N ALA A 229 -10.66 4.60 4.16
CA ALA A 229 -10.72 5.57 3.05
C ALA A 229 -9.49 5.50 2.13
N SER A 230 -8.29 5.30 2.66
CA SER A 230 -7.08 5.16 1.84
C SER A 230 -7.07 3.80 1.13
N TYR A 231 -7.34 2.74 1.91
CA TYR A 231 -7.25 1.35 1.47
C TYR A 231 -8.32 0.98 0.40
N PHE A 232 -9.59 1.36 0.59
CA PHE A 232 -10.70 1.02 -0.31
C PHE A 232 -10.64 1.77 -1.65
N ASN A 233 -9.83 2.83 -1.74
CA ASN A 233 -9.70 3.64 -2.94
C ASN A 233 -8.44 3.32 -3.75
N ILE A 234 -7.64 2.31 -3.35
CA ILE A 234 -6.50 1.86 -4.16
C ILE A 234 -7.02 1.32 -5.50
N PRO A 235 -6.55 1.84 -6.66
CA PRO A 235 -7.08 1.45 -7.95
C PRO A 235 -6.55 0.08 -8.40
N LEU A 236 -7.12 -0.46 -9.49
CA LEU A 236 -6.52 -1.54 -10.27
C LEU A 236 -5.46 -0.99 -11.23
N SER A 237 -4.46 -1.80 -11.56
CA SER A 237 -3.51 -1.52 -12.64
C SER A 237 -4.23 -1.50 -14.00
N HIS A 238 -3.60 -0.85 -15.00
CA HIS A 238 -4.24 -0.57 -16.28
C HIS A 238 -4.75 -1.83 -17.02
N GLU A 239 -3.93 -2.88 -17.15
CA GLU A 239 -4.35 -4.10 -17.85
C GLU A 239 -5.35 -4.94 -17.03
N THR A 240 -5.26 -4.90 -15.70
CA THR A 240 -6.27 -5.53 -14.83
C THR A 240 -7.61 -4.86 -14.96
N TYR A 241 -7.64 -3.53 -14.90
CA TYR A 241 -8.84 -2.74 -15.16
C TYR A 241 -9.42 -3.09 -16.53
N SER A 242 -8.60 -3.04 -17.58
CA SER A 242 -9.01 -3.23 -18.98
C SER A 242 -9.50 -4.65 -19.28
N SER A 243 -9.02 -5.66 -18.55
CA SER A 243 -9.48 -7.06 -18.69
C SER A 243 -10.70 -7.40 -17.83
N LEU A 244 -10.90 -6.75 -16.69
CA LEU A 244 -11.99 -7.07 -15.75
C LEU A 244 -13.23 -6.18 -15.92
N ILE A 245 -13.07 -4.85 -15.85
CA ILE A 245 -14.20 -3.92 -15.71
C ILE A 245 -15.12 -3.94 -16.95
N PRO A 246 -14.61 -3.94 -18.20
CA PRO A 246 -15.48 -4.07 -19.37
C PRO A 246 -16.29 -5.36 -19.40
N LEU A 247 -15.72 -6.47 -18.92
CA LEU A 247 -16.39 -7.77 -18.89
C LEU A 247 -17.51 -7.79 -17.84
N LEU A 248 -17.28 -7.22 -16.66
CA LEU A 248 -18.32 -7.03 -15.65
C LEU A 248 -19.45 -6.13 -16.18
N LYS A 249 -19.10 -4.98 -16.79
CA LYS A 249 -20.07 -4.05 -17.41
C LYS A 249 -20.90 -4.72 -18.51
N LYS A 250 -20.30 -5.62 -19.30
CA LYS A 250 -21.01 -6.41 -20.31
C LYS A 250 -22.01 -7.36 -19.67
N ASN A 251 -21.63 -8.08 -18.62
CA ASN A 251 -22.47 -9.09 -17.99
C ASN A 251 -23.68 -8.52 -17.24
N ILE A 252 -23.54 -7.31 -16.69
CA ILE A 252 -24.64 -6.60 -15.99
C ILE A 252 -25.46 -5.71 -16.93
N LYS A 253 -25.14 -5.67 -18.23
CA LYS A 253 -25.86 -4.84 -19.20
C LYS A 253 -27.34 -5.24 -19.24
N GLY A 254 -28.23 -4.28 -19.03
CA GLY A 254 -29.68 -4.50 -19.00
C GLY A 254 -30.22 -4.91 -17.63
N MET A 255 -29.36 -5.17 -16.63
CA MET A 255 -29.81 -5.34 -15.25
C MET A 255 -30.18 -3.99 -14.64
N SER A 256 -31.22 -3.97 -13.79
CA SER A 256 -31.44 -2.82 -12.90
C SER A 256 -30.24 -2.64 -11.96
N VAL A 257 -30.00 -1.41 -11.48
CA VAL A 257 -28.90 -1.10 -10.54
C VAL A 257 -28.87 -2.07 -9.35
N LYS A 258 -30.02 -2.37 -8.74
CA LYS A 258 -30.15 -3.36 -7.66
C LYS A 258 -29.55 -4.72 -8.05
N TYR A 259 -29.96 -5.28 -9.18
CA TYR A 259 -29.49 -6.60 -9.63
C TYR A 259 -28.04 -6.59 -10.10
N GLY A 260 -27.58 -5.48 -10.68
CA GLY A 260 -26.18 -5.30 -11.01
C GLY A 260 -25.27 -5.24 -9.78
N VAL A 261 -25.69 -4.54 -8.72
CA VAL A 261 -24.96 -4.53 -7.45
C VAL A 261 -25.00 -5.91 -6.77
N ASP A 262 -26.14 -6.63 -6.79
CA ASP A 262 -26.22 -8.02 -6.30
C ASP A 262 -25.26 -8.95 -7.08
N TYR A 263 -25.17 -8.78 -8.40
CA TYR A 263 -24.21 -9.50 -9.24
C TYR A 263 -22.76 -9.25 -8.82
N LEU A 264 -22.36 -7.98 -8.62
CA LEU A 264 -21.02 -7.63 -8.16
C LEU A 264 -20.74 -8.15 -6.74
N MET A 265 -21.75 -8.12 -5.87
CA MET A 265 -21.68 -8.70 -4.53
C MET A 265 -21.44 -10.21 -4.60
N ARG A 266 -22.16 -10.94 -5.46
CA ARG A 266 -21.98 -12.39 -5.63
C ARG A 266 -20.66 -12.74 -6.33
N PHE A 267 -20.19 -11.92 -7.27
CA PHE A 267 -18.86 -12.07 -7.87
C PHE A 267 -17.79 -11.99 -6.78
N THR A 268 -17.79 -10.94 -5.97
CA THR A 268 -16.82 -10.77 -4.88
C THR A 268 -16.94 -11.82 -3.78
N ARG A 269 -18.15 -12.34 -3.57
CA ARG A 269 -18.41 -13.42 -2.62
C ARG A 269 -17.92 -14.78 -3.09
N TYR A 270 -18.05 -15.12 -4.37
CA TYR A 270 -17.86 -16.52 -4.79
C TYR A 270 -16.74 -16.74 -5.80
N ALA A 271 -16.14 -15.70 -6.37
CA ALA A 271 -15.03 -15.86 -7.31
C ALA A 271 -13.68 -16.23 -6.64
N PHE A 272 -13.61 -16.28 -5.30
CA PHE A 272 -12.40 -16.50 -4.51
C PHE A 272 -12.65 -17.44 -3.32
N LEU A 273 -11.63 -18.19 -2.89
CA LEU A 273 -11.70 -18.97 -1.65
C LEU A 273 -11.60 -18.05 -0.42
N PHE A 274 -12.26 -18.40 0.68
CA PHE A 274 -12.26 -17.60 1.91
C PHE A 274 -11.26 -18.15 2.93
N LYS A 275 -10.47 -17.27 3.55
CA LYS A 275 -9.63 -17.59 4.72
C LYS A 275 -9.30 -16.31 5.49
N GLN A 276 -9.20 -16.41 6.82
CA GLN A 276 -8.83 -15.26 7.67
C GLN A 276 -7.34 -14.92 7.56
N ASP A 277 -7.02 -13.62 7.64
CA ASP A 277 -5.66 -13.07 7.53
C ASP A 277 -4.64 -13.67 8.49
N ASN A 278 -4.97 -13.79 9.78
CA ASN A 278 -4.06 -14.38 10.77
C ASN A 278 -3.67 -15.82 10.40
N GLN A 279 -4.57 -16.56 9.74
CA GLN A 279 -4.31 -17.92 9.29
C GLN A 279 -3.51 -17.98 7.98
N GLN A 280 -3.40 -16.88 7.25
CA GLN A 280 -2.73 -16.77 5.95
C GLN A 280 -1.38 -16.05 6.02
N PHE A 281 -1.30 -14.95 6.77
CA PHE A 281 -0.14 -14.06 6.86
C PHE A 281 0.48 -14.00 8.26
N GLY A 282 -0.16 -14.59 9.28
CA GLY A 282 0.30 -14.53 10.67
C GLY A 282 0.13 -13.15 11.34
N ARG A 283 -0.57 -12.22 10.68
CA ARG A 283 -0.90 -10.87 11.15
C ARG A 283 -2.07 -10.32 10.31
N GLU A 284 -2.68 -9.23 10.77
CA GLU A 284 -3.63 -8.44 9.98
C GLU A 284 -2.91 -7.84 8.75
N LYS A 285 -3.49 -8.08 7.56
CA LYS A 285 -2.99 -7.62 6.26
C LYS A 285 -4.14 -7.42 5.27
N ARG A 286 -4.64 -6.19 5.25
CA ARG A 286 -5.62 -5.72 4.27
C ARG A 286 -5.05 -5.68 2.85
N LEU A 287 -5.65 -6.42 1.92
CA LEU A 287 -5.24 -6.59 0.52
C LEU A 287 -5.93 -5.60 -0.42
N SER A 288 -5.19 -4.82 -1.22
CA SER A 288 -5.83 -3.92 -2.19
C SER A 288 -6.78 -4.69 -3.15
N PRO A 289 -7.71 -4.03 -3.86
CA PRO A 289 -8.61 -4.72 -4.79
C PRO A 289 -7.89 -5.66 -5.76
N GLU A 290 -6.74 -5.25 -6.32
CA GLU A 290 -5.96 -6.13 -7.20
C GLU A 290 -5.23 -7.25 -6.44
N GLN A 291 -4.78 -7.02 -5.20
CA GLN A 291 -4.25 -8.09 -4.37
C GLN A 291 -5.33 -9.14 -4.07
N THR A 292 -6.56 -8.75 -3.77
CA THR A 292 -7.70 -9.67 -3.58
C THR A 292 -7.91 -10.56 -4.80
N LEU A 293 -7.76 -10.02 -6.02
CA LEU A 293 -7.80 -10.79 -7.26
C LEU A 293 -6.59 -11.73 -7.43
N LEU A 294 -5.41 -11.31 -6.95
CA LEU A 294 -4.12 -12.01 -7.11
C LEU A 294 -3.88 -13.15 -6.10
N PHE A 295 -4.43 -13.06 -4.90
CA PHE A 295 -4.35 -14.14 -3.90
C PHE A 295 -5.44 -15.18 -4.13
N GLU A 296 -5.21 -16.41 -3.65
CA GLU A 296 -6.22 -17.48 -3.73
C GLU A 296 -7.28 -17.35 -2.64
N GLN A 297 -6.90 -16.69 -1.55
CA GLN A 297 -7.65 -16.57 -0.31
C GLN A 297 -7.72 -15.09 0.09
N SER A 298 -8.87 -14.69 0.62
CA SER A 298 -9.18 -13.33 1.10
C SER A 298 -10.19 -13.36 2.23
N ASP A 299 -10.15 -12.34 3.10
CA ASP A 299 -11.05 -12.19 4.24
C ASP A 299 -12.18 -11.16 4.00
N CYS A 300 -12.85 -10.70 5.07
CA CYS A 300 -13.96 -9.75 4.95
C CYS A 300 -13.52 -8.35 4.51
N ASP A 301 -12.38 -7.85 5.00
CA ASP A 301 -11.89 -6.51 4.66
C ASP A 301 -11.52 -6.46 3.17
N ASP A 302 -10.83 -7.48 2.68
CA ASP A 302 -10.40 -7.63 1.29
C ASP A 302 -11.57 -7.66 0.28
N ARG A 303 -12.62 -8.41 0.63
CA ARG A 303 -13.81 -8.59 -0.20
C ARG A 303 -14.69 -7.36 -0.15
N ALA A 304 -14.80 -6.71 1.01
CA ALA A 304 -15.46 -5.42 1.16
C ALA A 304 -14.77 -4.34 0.32
N ALA A 305 -13.43 -4.27 0.33
CA ALA A 305 -12.66 -3.33 -0.48
C ALA A 305 -12.85 -3.57 -1.99
N LEU A 306 -12.76 -4.84 -2.44
CA LEU A 306 -12.99 -5.16 -3.85
C LEU A 306 -14.44 -4.85 -4.28
N PHE A 307 -15.44 -5.21 -3.48
CA PHE A 307 -16.84 -4.90 -3.77
C PHE A 307 -17.10 -3.39 -3.84
N PHE A 308 -16.58 -2.65 -2.84
CA PHE A 308 -16.65 -1.20 -2.82
C PHE A 308 -16.04 -0.59 -4.10
N TYR A 309 -14.83 -1.03 -4.46
CA TYR A 309 -14.15 -0.57 -5.67
C TYR A 309 -15.01 -0.82 -6.93
N LEU A 310 -15.56 -2.03 -7.10
CA LEU A 310 -16.37 -2.38 -8.26
C LEU A 310 -17.67 -1.56 -8.35
N VAL A 311 -18.37 -1.36 -7.24
CA VAL A 311 -19.61 -0.55 -7.23
C VAL A 311 -19.29 0.92 -7.53
N LYS A 312 -18.22 1.46 -6.95
CA LYS A 312 -17.73 2.82 -7.25
C LYS A 312 -17.41 2.98 -8.73
N GLU A 313 -16.66 2.05 -9.31
CA GLU A 313 -16.18 2.12 -10.69
C GLU A 313 -17.27 1.92 -11.76
N ILE A 314 -18.26 1.09 -11.44
CA ILE A 314 -19.29 0.69 -12.41
C ILE A 314 -20.55 1.55 -12.29
N TYR A 315 -21.00 1.81 -11.07
CA TYR A 315 -22.27 2.51 -10.81
C TYR A 315 -22.09 3.86 -10.14
N ASN A 316 -20.92 4.12 -9.53
CA ASN A 316 -20.61 5.36 -8.83
C ASN A 316 -21.72 5.75 -7.82
N LEU A 317 -22.12 4.81 -6.97
CA LEU A 317 -23.19 5.01 -5.98
C LEU A 317 -22.61 5.47 -4.63
N PRO A 318 -23.38 6.23 -3.83
CA PRO A 318 -23.02 6.51 -2.45
C PRO A 318 -22.97 5.22 -1.62
N MET A 319 -21.94 5.08 -0.80
CA MET A 319 -21.68 3.89 0.01
C MET A 319 -21.13 4.25 1.37
N ILE A 320 -21.40 3.41 2.35
CA ILE A 320 -20.77 3.47 3.68
C ILE A 320 -20.12 2.12 4.00
N VAL A 321 -18.99 2.16 4.69
CA VAL A 321 -18.29 0.99 5.22
C VAL A 321 -18.68 0.85 6.68
N LEU A 322 -19.19 -0.33 7.04
CA LEU A 322 -19.63 -0.67 8.39
C LEU A 322 -18.57 -1.56 9.03
N SER A 323 -17.97 -1.09 10.11
CA SER A 323 -17.06 -1.87 10.94
C SER A 323 -17.81 -2.38 12.17
N TYR A 324 -17.91 -3.69 12.29
CA TYR A 324 -18.33 -4.42 13.49
C TYR A 324 -17.09 -5.00 14.17
N PRO A 325 -17.15 -5.38 15.47
CA PRO A 325 -15.99 -5.86 16.21
C PRO A 325 -15.17 -6.98 15.55
N GLU A 326 -15.82 -7.86 14.79
CA GLU A 326 -15.16 -8.99 14.10
C GLU A 326 -15.58 -9.11 12.62
N HIS A 327 -16.16 -8.05 12.03
CA HIS A 327 -16.67 -8.12 10.65
C HIS A 327 -16.72 -6.75 9.98
N VAL A 328 -16.37 -6.70 8.70
CA VAL A 328 -16.50 -5.49 7.87
C VAL A 328 -17.41 -5.79 6.68
N THR A 329 -18.31 -4.86 6.40
CA THR A 329 -19.24 -4.96 5.26
C THR A 329 -19.56 -3.59 4.68
N VAL A 330 -20.25 -3.55 3.55
CA VAL A 330 -20.58 -2.31 2.83
C VAL A 330 -22.08 -2.13 2.77
N ALA A 331 -22.58 -0.90 2.89
CA ALA A 331 -23.97 -0.60 2.58
C ALA A 331 -24.05 0.44 1.46
N VAL A 332 -24.91 0.16 0.48
CA VAL A 332 -25.05 0.95 -0.76
C VAL A 332 -26.37 1.72 -0.73
N LYS A 333 -26.34 2.99 -1.12
CA LYS A 333 -27.55 3.80 -1.29
C LYS A 333 -28.17 3.51 -2.66
N PHE A 334 -29.40 3.04 -2.65
CA PHE A 334 -30.26 2.88 -3.83
C PHE A 334 -31.38 3.90 -3.80
N ASP A 335 -32.00 4.18 -4.95
CA ASP A 335 -33.20 5.04 -5.04
C ASP A 335 -34.32 4.55 -4.11
N LYS A 336 -34.49 3.22 -4.05
CA LYS A 336 -35.38 2.54 -3.12
C LYS A 336 -34.57 1.57 -2.28
N PRO A 337 -34.52 1.72 -0.95
CA PRO A 337 -33.77 0.80 -0.10
C PRO A 337 -34.32 -0.62 -0.20
N VAL A 338 -33.43 -1.60 -0.09
CA VAL A 338 -33.75 -3.02 -0.12
C VAL A 338 -33.47 -3.60 1.27
N GLY A 339 -34.42 -4.37 1.80
CA GLY A 339 -34.33 -4.89 3.16
C GLY A 339 -34.44 -3.81 4.24
N LYS A 340 -33.82 -4.06 5.41
CA LYS A 340 -33.81 -3.09 6.52
C LYS A 340 -32.61 -2.15 6.34
N PRO A 341 -32.82 -0.85 6.10
CA PRO A 341 -31.72 0.06 5.82
C PRO A 341 -30.94 0.43 7.08
N ILE A 342 -29.66 0.71 6.88
CA ILE A 342 -28.83 1.49 7.80
C ILE A 342 -29.09 2.98 7.53
N ILE A 343 -29.32 3.74 8.60
CA ILE A 343 -29.54 5.18 8.51
C ILE A 343 -28.25 5.88 8.91
N TYR A 344 -27.69 6.67 8.01
CA TYR A 344 -26.49 7.46 8.26
C TYR A 344 -26.67 8.84 7.63
N ASN A 345 -26.47 9.90 8.42
CA ASN A 345 -26.67 11.30 8.01
C ASN A 345 -28.02 11.56 7.31
N GLY A 346 -29.09 10.91 7.76
CA GLY A 346 -30.43 11.03 7.19
C GLY A 346 -30.68 10.24 5.90
N GLU A 347 -29.66 9.58 5.33
CA GLU A 347 -29.78 8.76 4.13
C GLU A 347 -29.92 7.27 4.46
N LYS A 348 -30.56 6.52 3.56
CA LYS A 348 -30.87 5.09 3.73
C LYS A 348 -29.95 4.23 2.86
N TYR A 349 -29.18 3.36 3.50
CA TYR A 349 -28.25 2.45 2.84
C TYR A 349 -28.68 1.00 3.04
N SER A 350 -28.62 0.18 1.99
CA SER A 350 -28.94 -1.24 2.05
C SER A 350 -27.66 -2.04 2.22
N VAL A 351 -27.61 -2.92 3.21
CA VAL A 351 -26.43 -3.77 3.48
C VAL A 351 -26.17 -4.71 2.29
N CYS A 352 -24.91 -4.79 1.88
CA CYS A 352 -24.42 -5.70 0.86
C CYS A 352 -23.28 -6.50 1.48
N GLU A 353 -23.46 -7.81 1.59
CA GLU A 353 -22.48 -8.69 2.24
C GLU A 353 -21.60 -9.40 1.19
N PRO A 354 -20.38 -8.92 0.88
CA PRO A 354 -19.53 -9.54 -0.14
C PRO A 354 -18.74 -10.74 0.37
N THR A 355 -18.86 -11.11 1.65
CA THR A 355 -18.13 -12.25 2.25
C THR A 355 -19.05 -13.46 2.38
N PRO A 356 -18.58 -14.68 2.04
CA PRO A 356 -19.34 -15.91 2.26
C PRO A 356 -19.74 -16.06 3.72
N GLN A 357 -20.99 -16.44 3.94
CA GLN A 357 -21.53 -16.72 5.25
C GLN A 357 -22.10 -18.13 5.28
N LYS A 358 -22.45 -18.62 6.48
CA LYS A 358 -23.16 -19.90 6.63
C LYS A 358 -24.51 -19.92 5.90
N GLU A 359 -25.12 -18.75 5.74
CA GLU A 359 -26.38 -18.55 5.03
C GLU A 359 -26.12 -17.75 3.73
N ASP A 360 -26.82 -18.07 2.64
CA ASP A 360 -26.78 -17.22 1.44
C ASP A 360 -27.62 -15.95 1.66
N LEU A 361 -26.95 -14.85 1.98
CA LEU A 361 -27.60 -13.57 2.23
C LEU A 361 -27.91 -12.83 0.93
N ALA A 362 -29.16 -12.45 0.76
CA ALA A 362 -29.58 -11.56 -0.32
C ALA A 362 -29.17 -10.10 -0.04
N LEU A 363 -29.10 -9.29 -1.08
CA LEU A 363 -28.93 -7.84 -0.94
C LEU A 363 -29.98 -7.25 0.01
N GLY A 364 -29.53 -6.43 0.97
CA GLY A 364 -30.35 -5.82 2.01
C GLY A 364 -30.57 -6.70 3.26
N GLN A 365 -30.04 -7.93 3.26
CA GLN A 365 -30.06 -8.79 4.45
C GLN A 365 -28.78 -8.63 5.25
N LEU A 366 -28.93 -8.31 6.53
CA LEU A 366 -27.85 -8.30 7.51
C LEU A 366 -27.72 -9.70 8.11
N LEU A 367 -26.49 -10.11 8.46
CA LEU A 367 -26.28 -11.31 9.27
C LEU A 367 -27.10 -11.23 10.58
N PRO A 368 -27.80 -12.31 10.97
CA PRO A 368 -28.50 -12.37 12.25
C PRO A 368 -27.60 -12.04 13.45
N SER A 369 -26.35 -12.52 13.44
CA SER A 369 -25.37 -12.25 14.51
C SER A 369 -25.01 -10.77 14.66
N LEU A 370 -25.08 -9.98 13.58
CA LEU A 370 -24.72 -8.56 13.60
C LEU A 370 -25.88 -7.66 14.03
N THR A 371 -27.11 -8.17 14.08
CA THR A 371 -28.32 -7.36 14.29
C THR A 371 -28.37 -6.67 15.67
N LYS A 372 -27.66 -7.23 16.67
CA LYS A 372 -27.58 -6.71 18.04
C LYS A 372 -26.21 -6.09 18.36
N LEU A 373 -25.29 -6.09 17.41
CA LEU A 373 -23.97 -5.51 17.60
C LEU A 373 -23.98 -4.05 17.16
N ASN A 374 -23.21 -3.24 17.86
CA ASN A 374 -22.92 -1.88 17.42
C ASN A 374 -21.95 -1.94 16.25
N TYR A 375 -22.13 -1.04 15.30
CA TYR A 375 -21.19 -0.79 14.22
C TYR A 375 -20.74 0.67 14.25
N GLU A 376 -19.59 0.92 13.63
CA GLU A 376 -19.12 2.25 13.28
C GLU A 376 -19.15 2.44 11.77
N VAL A 377 -19.54 3.64 11.31
CA VAL A 377 -19.35 4.05 9.92
C VAL A 377 -17.94 4.61 9.77
N VAL A 378 -17.00 3.75 9.40
CA VAL A 378 -15.56 4.06 9.33
C VAL A 378 -15.14 4.75 8.02
N TYR A 379 -16.01 4.72 7.00
CA TYR A 379 -15.82 5.46 5.76
C TYR A 379 -17.16 5.68 5.06
N ALA A 380 -17.36 6.88 4.50
CA ALA A 380 -18.52 7.23 3.70
C ALA A 380 -18.07 7.84 2.37
N TYR A 381 -18.57 7.29 1.27
CA TYR A 381 -18.32 7.76 -0.07
C TYR A 381 -19.58 8.37 -0.65
N HIS A 382 -19.43 9.60 -1.13
CA HIS A 382 -20.41 10.28 -1.95
C HIS A 382 -19.74 10.62 -3.27
N PRO A 383 -20.33 10.26 -4.42
CA PRO A 383 -19.84 10.70 -5.71
C PRO A 383 -19.73 12.23 -5.73
N SER A 384 -18.55 12.75 -6.08
CA SER A 384 -18.40 14.16 -6.44
C SER A 384 -19.37 14.43 -7.59
N GLY A 385 -20.20 15.48 -7.47
CA GLY A 385 -21.19 15.82 -8.50
C GLY A 385 -20.57 15.80 -9.90
N GLN A 386 -21.21 15.10 -10.83
CA GLN A 386 -20.85 15.10 -12.25
C GLN A 386 -20.98 16.49 -12.85
#